data_AF-A0A086YZH9-F1
#
_entry.id   AF-A0A086YZH9-F1
#
_cell.length_a   1.000
_cell.length_b   1.000
_cell.length_c   1.000
_cell.angle_alpha   90.00
_cell.angle_beta   90.00
_cell.angle_gamma   90.00
#
_symmetry.space_group_name_H-M   'P 1'
#
loop_
_entity.id
_entity.type
_entity.pdbx_description
1 polymer ?
#
loop_
_entity_poly.entity_id
_entity_poly.type
_entity_poly.pdbx_seq_one_letter_code
_entity_poly.pdbx_strand_id
1 'polypeptide(L)'
;MASSVPIKVKTPANVSFTHVSAGGSHSLAIDGSGHAWSWGSNQNGQLGMTANSGTFQDNPTPVHLNAVDQRETNPLNQQKDMAKLAAEHGTLIQAWAPLAQGNKAAFDSPILKSIAATHGKTVAQVMLRWLLQRGIPMVAKSTHESRLRENINIFDFQLSEAEMSQIATMDQARPLGGLSHQDPEMLSNLMRFK
;
A
#
# COMPACT_ATOMS: atom_id res chain seq x y z
N MET A 1 -17.03 9.51 28.14
CA MET A 1 -16.57 10.38 29.26
C MET A 1 -15.06 10.24 29.35
N ALA A 2 -14.32 11.35 29.39
CA ALA A 2 -12.87 11.33 29.61
C ALA A 2 -12.57 11.20 31.12
N SER A 3 -11.58 10.38 31.49
CA SER A 3 -11.11 10.26 32.87
C SER A 3 -10.15 11.41 33.18
N SER A 4 -10.31 12.06 34.33
CA SER A 4 -9.35 13.05 34.86
C SER A 4 -8.17 12.41 35.61
N VAL A 5 -8.18 11.09 35.78
CA VAL A 5 -7.10 10.34 36.41
C VAL A 5 -6.27 9.65 35.32
N PRO A 6 -4.95 9.88 35.27
CA PRO A 6 -4.07 9.20 34.34
C PRO A 6 -4.15 7.69 34.53
N ILE A 7 -4.33 6.97 33.42
CA ILE A 7 -4.27 5.50 33.40
C ILE A 7 -3.02 5.07 32.66
N LYS A 8 -2.35 4.04 33.18
CA LYS A 8 -1.22 3.43 32.47
C LYS A 8 -1.76 2.73 31.22
N VAL A 9 -1.24 3.14 30.05
CA VAL A 9 -1.53 2.45 28.79
C VAL A 9 -1.05 1.00 28.88
N LYS A 10 -1.89 0.05 28.46
CA LYS A 10 -1.50 -1.35 28.36
C LYS A 10 -0.57 -1.49 27.17
N THR A 11 0.73 -1.65 27.42
CA THR A 11 1.71 -1.90 26.36
C THR A 11 1.70 -3.38 25.97
N PRO A 12 1.98 -3.70 24.69
CA PRO A 12 2.24 -5.09 24.28
C PRO A 12 3.40 -5.69 25.09
N ALA A 13 3.39 -7.01 25.27
CA ALA A 13 4.43 -7.71 26.02
C ALA A 13 5.80 -7.44 25.38
N ASN A 14 6.80 -7.15 26.22
CA ASN A 14 8.19 -6.89 25.82
C ASN A 14 8.42 -5.64 24.95
N VAL A 15 7.46 -4.72 24.87
CA VAL A 15 7.64 -3.44 24.16
C VAL A 15 7.96 -2.33 25.16
N SER A 16 9.10 -1.67 24.95
CA SER A 16 9.50 -0.47 25.70
C SER A 16 9.60 0.71 24.74
N PHE A 17 8.80 1.75 24.97
CA PHE A 17 8.80 2.97 24.15
C PHE A 17 9.96 3.88 24.54
N THR A 18 10.72 4.33 23.54
CA THR A 18 11.82 5.29 23.69
C THR A 18 11.37 6.72 23.42
N HIS A 19 10.37 6.89 22.55
CA HIS A 19 9.82 8.20 22.17
C HIS A 19 8.30 8.12 22.11
N VAL A 20 7.61 9.19 22.51
CA VAL A 20 6.14 9.30 22.44
C VAL A 20 5.74 10.70 21.97
N SER A 21 4.70 10.77 21.15
CA SER A 21 4.02 11.99 20.74
C SER A 21 2.52 11.81 20.94
N ALA A 22 1.91 12.69 21.73
CA ALA A 22 0.47 12.66 21.98
C ALA A 22 -0.21 13.77 21.18
N GLY A 23 -1.15 13.39 20.30
CA GLY A 23 -2.04 14.29 19.60
C GLY A 23 -3.40 14.44 20.30
N GLY A 24 -4.31 15.19 19.69
CA GLY A 24 -5.63 15.48 20.29
C GLY A 24 -6.53 14.26 20.48
N SER A 25 -6.46 13.26 19.59
CA SER A 25 -7.31 12.05 19.66
C SER A 25 -6.54 10.74 19.46
N HIS A 26 -5.26 10.80 19.12
CA HIS A 26 -4.40 9.62 18.94
C HIS A 26 -3.00 9.93 19.44
N SER A 27 -2.22 8.89 19.71
CA SER A 27 -0.83 8.96 20.15
C SER A 27 0.03 8.05 19.29
N LEU A 28 1.31 8.42 19.17
CA LEU A 28 2.34 7.70 18.45
C LEU A 28 3.52 7.43 19.37
N ALA A 29 4.19 6.30 19.20
CA ALA A 29 5.44 6.02 19.89
C ALA A 29 6.42 5.27 18.99
N ILE A 30 7.70 5.37 19.33
CA ILE A 30 8.77 4.54 18.78
C ILE A 30 9.31 3.67 19.90
N ASP A 31 9.53 2.37 19.65
CA ASP A 31 10.12 1.47 20.62
C ASP A 31 11.66 1.41 20.57
N GLY A 32 12.28 0.62 21.46
CA GLY A 32 13.73 0.43 21.51
C GLY A 32 14.33 -0.25 20.28
N SER A 33 13.51 -0.91 19.46
CA SER A 33 13.88 -1.53 18.18
C SER A 33 13.63 -0.62 16.97
N GLY A 34 13.11 0.60 17.17
CA GLY A 34 12.80 1.54 16.10
C GLY A 34 11.46 1.29 15.42
N HIS A 35 10.62 0.40 15.94
CA HIS A 35 9.27 0.22 15.40
C HIS A 35 8.36 1.35 15.85
N ALA A 36 7.46 1.74 14.94
CA ALA A 36 6.44 2.73 15.23
C ALA A 36 5.16 2.07 15.76
N TRP A 37 4.47 2.79 16.63
CA TRP A 37 3.26 2.34 17.29
C TRP A 37 2.24 3.48 17.32
N SER A 38 0.95 3.17 17.24
CA SER A 38 -0.12 4.16 17.39
C SER A 38 -1.25 3.66 18.29
N TRP A 39 -2.01 4.55 18.94
CA TRP A 39 -3.24 4.21 19.66
C TRP A 39 -4.16 5.41 19.79
N GLY A 40 -5.43 5.17 20.12
CA GLY A 40 -6.47 6.19 20.28
C GLY A 40 -7.57 6.06 19.22
N SER A 41 -8.11 7.20 18.78
CA SER A 41 -9.20 7.26 17.81
C SER A 41 -8.76 6.79 16.42
N ASN A 42 -9.53 5.89 15.81
CA ASN A 42 -9.31 5.44 14.43
C ASN A 42 -10.45 5.84 13.47
N GLN A 43 -11.30 6.80 13.84
CA GLN A 43 -12.47 7.20 13.02
C GLN A 43 -12.11 7.55 11.57
N ASN A 44 -10.93 8.13 11.36
CA ASN A 44 -10.43 8.54 10.05
C ASN A 44 -9.25 7.68 9.55
N GLY A 45 -9.00 6.50 10.13
CA GLY A 45 -7.83 5.67 9.76
C GLY A 45 -6.49 6.17 10.31
N GLN A 46 -6.52 6.99 11.37
CA GLN A 46 -5.36 7.70 11.93
C GLN A 46 -4.26 6.76 12.46
N LEU A 47 -4.63 5.52 12.78
CA LEU A 47 -3.74 4.51 13.36
C LEU A 47 -3.04 3.64 12.32
N GLY A 48 -3.20 3.93 11.02
CA GLY A 48 -2.56 3.15 9.96
C GLY A 48 -3.05 1.70 9.83
N MET A 49 -4.24 1.40 10.35
CA MET A 49 -4.87 0.08 10.28
C MET A 49 -6.36 0.15 9.96
N THR A 50 -6.90 -0.94 9.40
CA THR A 50 -8.31 -1.05 8.99
C THR A 50 -9.24 -1.43 10.14
N ALA A 51 -8.72 -2.05 11.21
CA ALA A 51 -9.52 -2.44 12.37
C ALA A 51 -10.17 -1.21 13.03
N ASN A 52 -11.49 -1.27 13.25
CA ASN A 52 -12.30 -0.21 13.85
C ASN A 52 -12.26 1.15 13.12
N SER A 53 -11.76 1.20 11.88
CA SER A 53 -11.83 2.41 11.05
C SER A 53 -13.28 2.77 10.73
N GLY A 54 -13.64 4.05 10.80
CA GLY A 54 -15.01 4.55 10.58
C GLY A 54 -15.98 4.32 11.74
N THR A 55 -15.50 3.83 12.89
CA THR A 55 -16.32 3.64 14.11
C THR A 55 -15.94 4.62 15.21
N PHE A 56 -16.85 4.91 16.13
CA PHE A 56 -16.57 5.70 17.33
C PHE A 56 -15.84 4.92 18.43
N GLN A 57 -15.28 3.75 18.12
CA GLN A 57 -14.53 2.94 19.07
C GLN A 57 -13.04 3.29 19.01
N ASP A 58 -12.49 3.72 20.15
CA ASP A 58 -11.06 3.96 20.28
C ASP A 58 -10.30 2.63 20.41
N ASN A 59 -9.04 2.62 19.95
CA ASN A 59 -8.10 1.52 20.13
C ASN A 59 -7.08 1.93 21.20
N PRO A 60 -7.32 1.65 22.49
CA PRO A 60 -6.49 2.17 23.58
C PRO A 60 -5.16 1.42 23.76
N THR A 61 -4.98 0.31 23.06
CA THR A 61 -3.75 -0.49 23.08
C THR A 61 -2.87 -0.07 21.90
N PRO A 62 -1.58 0.22 22.13
CA PRO A 62 -0.63 0.46 21.05
C PRO A 62 -0.65 -0.66 20.02
N VAL A 63 -0.86 -0.26 18.77
CA VAL A 63 -0.81 -1.15 17.62
C VAL A 63 0.45 -0.88 16.82
N HIS A 64 1.11 -1.95 16.39
CA HIS A 64 2.34 -1.85 15.62
C HIS A 64 2.03 -1.24 14.25
N LEU A 65 2.69 -0.13 13.96
CA LEU A 65 2.70 0.47 12.62
C LEU A 65 3.77 -0.23 11.81
N ASN A 66 3.37 -1.18 10.97
CA ASN A 66 4.30 -1.71 9.99
C ASN A 66 4.48 -0.67 8.86
N ALA A 67 5.72 -0.23 8.66
CA ALA A 67 6.02 0.99 7.94
C ALA A 67 5.56 0.99 6.47
N VAL A 68 5.88 -0.07 5.71
CA VAL A 68 5.54 -0.37 4.31
C VAL A 68 6.65 -1.27 3.74
N ASP A 69 6.30 -2.26 2.91
CA ASP A 69 7.25 -2.95 2.01
C ASP A 69 7.05 -2.43 0.58
N GLN A 70 7.98 -1.61 0.08
CA GLN A 70 7.88 -1.07 -1.27
C GLN A 70 8.38 -2.09 -2.29
N ARG A 71 7.47 -2.65 -3.10
CA ARG A 71 7.77 -3.71 -4.08
C ARG A 71 7.21 -3.42 -5.46
N GLU A 72 7.79 -4.08 -6.46
CA GLU A 72 7.28 -4.02 -7.82
C GLU A 72 5.89 -4.64 -7.82
N THR A 73 4.87 -3.82 -8.06
CA THR A 73 3.48 -4.30 -8.05
C THR A 73 2.71 -3.63 -9.16
N ASN A 74 2.29 -4.43 -10.15
CA ASN A 74 1.56 -3.99 -11.33
C ASN A 74 0.74 -5.17 -11.89
N PRO A 75 -0.13 -4.99 -12.90
CA PRO A 75 -0.96 -6.08 -13.43
C PRO A 75 -0.19 -7.32 -13.93
N LEU A 76 1.08 -7.17 -14.32
CA LEU A 76 1.92 -8.27 -14.80
C LEU A 76 2.73 -8.94 -13.67
N ASN A 77 2.87 -8.29 -12.51
CA ASN A 77 3.56 -8.80 -11.34
C ASN A 77 2.77 -8.38 -10.10
N GLN A 78 1.78 -9.20 -9.72
CA GLN A 78 0.71 -8.73 -8.82
C GLN A 78 1.02 -8.89 -7.34
N GLN A 79 2.09 -9.60 -6.98
CA GLN A 79 2.52 -9.84 -5.59
C GLN A 79 1.37 -10.41 -4.72
N LYS A 80 0.54 -11.33 -5.25
CA LYS A 80 -0.66 -11.82 -4.54
C LYS A 80 -0.30 -12.49 -3.20
N ASP A 81 0.61 -13.44 -3.25
CA ASP A 81 1.05 -14.19 -2.06
C ASP A 81 1.80 -13.29 -1.08
N MET A 82 2.63 -12.38 -1.62
CA MET A 82 3.36 -11.45 -0.77
C MET A 82 2.46 -10.41 -0.12
N ALA A 83 1.44 -9.91 -0.82
CA ALA A 83 0.46 -8.99 -0.26
C ALA A 83 -0.32 -9.65 0.88
N LYS A 84 -0.67 -10.94 0.72
CA LYS A 84 -1.31 -11.72 1.78
C LYS A 84 -0.38 -11.91 2.98
N LEU A 85 0.85 -12.36 2.77
CA LEU A 85 1.82 -12.56 3.84
C LEU A 85 2.13 -11.25 4.56
N ALA A 86 2.36 -10.16 3.82
CA ALA A 86 2.58 -8.84 4.40
C ALA A 86 1.41 -8.45 5.30
N ALA A 87 0.17 -8.60 4.83
CA ALA A 87 -1.03 -8.30 5.62
C ALA A 87 -1.16 -9.17 6.88
N GLU A 88 -0.81 -10.46 6.83
CA GLU A 88 -0.78 -11.36 7.99
C GLU A 88 0.21 -10.90 9.07
N HIS A 89 1.31 -10.25 8.66
CA HIS A 89 2.29 -9.64 9.56
C HIS A 89 1.99 -8.15 9.85
N GLY A 90 0.84 -7.66 9.37
CA GLY A 90 0.39 -6.29 9.51
C GLY A 90 1.11 -5.26 8.63
N THR A 91 1.98 -5.69 7.71
CA THR A 91 2.71 -4.85 6.74
C THR A 91 1.87 -4.57 5.50
N LEU A 92 1.96 -3.34 4.99
CA LEU A 92 1.37 -2.98 3.70
C LEU A 92 2.42 -3.04 2.60
N ILE A 93 2.07 -3.66 1.46
CA ILE A 93 2.86 -3.47 0.25
C ILE A 93 2.56 -2.08 -0.31
N GLN A 94 3.59 -1.32 -0.68
CA GLN A 94 3.48 -0.14 -1.53
C GLN A 94 4.03 -0.46 -2.93
N ALA A 95 3.26 -0.17 -3.97
CA ALA A 95 3.64 -0.42 -5.34
C ALA A 95 4.67 0.60 -5.85
N TRP A 96 5.89 0.12 -6.17
CA TRP A 96 6.75 0.77 -7.16
C TRP A 96 6.47 0.20 -8.57
N ALA A 97 6.76 1.01 -9.60
CA ALA A 97 6.36 0.77 -10.99
C ALA A 97 4.87 0.35 -11.16
N PRO A 98 3.91 1.09 -10.56
CA PRO A 98 2.49 0.72 -10.64
C PRO A 98 1.95 0.71 -12.08
N LEU A 99 2.59 1.46 -12.98
CA LEU A 99 2.29 1.50 -14.41
C LEU A 99 3.23 0.61 -15.25
N ALA A 100 3.82 -0.42 -14.64
CA ALA A 100 4.73 -1.36 -15.29
C ALA A 100 5.84 -0.70 -16.14
N GLN A 101 6.32 0.48 -15.73
CA GLN A 101 7.29 1.30 -16.49
C GLN A 101 6.88 1.59 -17.95
N GLY A 102 5.58 1.63 -18.27
CA GLY A 102 5.10 1.83 -19.64
C GLY A 102 5.11 0.58 -20.51
N ASN A 103 5.26 -0.62 -19.93
CA ASN A 103 5.33 -1.88 -20.67
C ASN A 103 4.10 -2.08 -21.59
N LYS A 104 4.35 -2.35 -22.87
CA LYS A 104 3.31 -2.57 -23.89
C LYS A 104 2.40 -3.74 -23.56
N ALA A 105 2.88 -4.81 -22.94
CA ALA A 105 2.03 -5.93 -22.53
C ALA A 105 0.94 -5.50 -21.53
N ALA A 106 1.20 -4.45 -20.73
CA ALA A 106 0.18 -3.84 -19.89
C ALA A 106 -0.65 -2.83 -20.70
N PHE A 107 -0.03 -1.82 -21.32
CA PHE A 107 -0.75 -0.71 -21.97
C PHE A 107 -1.55 -1.12 -23.22
N ASP A 108 -1.13 -2.16 -23.92
CA ASP A 108 -1.82 -2.70 -25.09
C ASP A 108 -2.74 -3.89 -24.78
N SER A 109 -2.85 -4.28 -23.50
CA SER A 109 -3.74 -5.35 -23.06
C SER A 109 -5.19 -5.09 -23.49
N PRO A 110 -5.83 -6.03 -24.24
CA PRO A 110 -7.24 -5.92 -24.58
C PRO A 110 -8.14 -5.85 -23.35
N ILE A 111 -7.75 -6.52 -22.25
CA ILE A 111 -8.49 -6.51 -20.98
C ILE A 111 -8.51 -5.08 -20.42
N LEU A 112 -7.34 -4.46 -20.24
CA LEU A 112 -7.25 -3.13 -19.65
C LEU A 112 -7.85 -2.05 -20.55
N LYS A 113 -7.70 -2.16 -21.87
CA LYS A 113 -8.33 -1.25 -22.83
C LYS A 113 -9.85 -1.34 -22.82
N SER A 114 -10.40 -2.56 -22.74
CA SER A 114 -11.85 -2.78 -22.64
C SER A 114 -12.42 -2.16 -21.37
N ILE A 115 -11.80 -2.43 -20.22
CA ILE A 115 -12.20 -1.85 -18.93
C ILE A 115 -12.10 -0.32 -18.97
N ALA A 116 -10.99 0.21 -19.50
CA ALA A 116 -10.80 1.65 -19.64
C ALA A 116 -11.91 2.30 -20.47
N ALA A 117 -12.32 1.67 -21.59
CA ALA A 117 -13.43 2.14 -22.42
C ALA A 117 -14.77 2.11 -21.67
N THR A 118 -15.07 1.03 -20.93
CA THR A 118 -16.30 0.91 -20.12
C THR A 118 -16.47 2.06 -19.13
N HIS A 119 -15.37 2.48 -18.49
CA HIS A 119 -15.41 3.54 -17.47
C HIS A 119 -15.14 4.94 -18.03
N GLY A 120 -14.86 5.08 -19.33
CA GLY A 120 -14.42 6.36 -19.91
C GLY A 120 -13.10 6.87 -19.30
N LYS A 121 -12.20 5.95 -18.95
CA LYS A 121 -10.91 6.21 -18.29
C LYS A 121 -9.74 5.78 -19.18
N THR A 122 -8.53 6.10 -18.76
CA THR A 122 -7.31 5.57 -19.40
C THR A 122 -6.88 4.24 -18.80
N VAL A 123 -6.05 3.49 -19.53
CA VAL A 123 -5.42 2.27 -18.99
C VAL A 123 -4.63 2.56 -17.72
N ALA A 124 -3.93 3.70 -17.66
CA ALA A 124 -3.20 4.09 -16.46
C ALA A 124 -4.14 4.27 -15.25
N GLN A 125 -5.27 4.96 -15.43
CA GLN A 125 -6.27 5.12 -14.37
C GLN A 125 -6.84 3.78 -13.91
N VAL A 126 -7.12 2.84 -14.82
CA VAL A 126 -7.59 1.49 -14.47
C VAL A 126 -6.55 0.74 -13.64
N MET A 127 -5.27 0.78 -14.03
CA MET A 127 -4.18 0.12 -13.29
C MET A 127 -4.03 0.68 -11.87
N LEU A 128 -4.09 2.01 -11.71
CA LEU A 128 -3.99 2.66 -10.42
C LEU A 128 -5.24 2.43 -9.56
N ARG A 129 -6.44 2.45 -10.16
CA ARG A 129 -7.70 2.11 -9.47
C ARG A 129 -7.69 0.67 -8.99
N TRP A 130 -7.17 -0.26 -9.79
CA TRP A 130 -7.01 -1.66 -9.42
C TRP A 130 -6.11 -1.83 -8.19
N LEU A 131 -4.96 -1.13 -8.12
CA LEU A 131 -4.10 -1.13 -6.92
C LEU A 131 -4.82 -0.54 -5.70
N LEU A 132 -5.51 0.60 -5.88
CA LEU A 132 -6.28 1.26 -4.83
C LEU A 132 -7.34 0.32 -4.23
N GLN A 133 -8.09 -0.39 -5.07
CA GLN A 133 -9.12 -1.33 -4.62
C GLN A 133 -8.56 -2.59 -3.95
N ARG A 134 -7.30 -2.93 -4.21
CA ARG A 134 -6.58 -3.97 -3.46
C ARG A 134 -6.03 -3.49 -2.12
N GLY A 135 -6.22 -2.21 -1.78
CA GLY A 135 -5.63 -1.60 -0.58
C GLY A 135 -4.11 -1.47 -0.66
N ILE A 136 -3.55 -1.36 -1.87
CA ILE A 136 -2.11 -1.24 -2.11
C ILE A 136 -1.79 0.22 -2.45
N PRO A 137 -1.17 0.99 -1.54
CA PRO A 137 -0.66 2.33 -1.85
C PRO A 137 0.34 2.29 -3.01
N MET A 138 0.43 3.36 -3.80
CA MET A 138 1.24 3.37 -5.02
C MET A 138 1.95 4.70 -5.24
N VAL A 139 3.11 4.66 -5.90
CA VAL A 139 3.86 5.86 -6.31
C VAL A 139 3.90 5.92 -7.84
N ALA A 140 2.98 6.68 -8.42
CA ALA A 140 2.90 6.87 -9.88
C ALA A 140 3.77 8.07 -10.32
N LYS A 141 4.86 7.78 -11.06
CA LYS A 141 5.76 8.82 -11.59
C LYS A 141 5.23 9.42 -12.88
N SER A 142 5.29 10.74 -13.01
CA SER A 142 5.17 11.47 -14.28
C SER A 142 5.93 12.80 -14.20
N THR A 143 6.43 13.28 -15.34
CA THR A 143 6.95 14.65 -15.51
C THR A 143 5.98 15.55 -16.29
N HIS A 144 4.92 14.97 -16.85
CA HIS A 144 3.89 15.70 -17.56
C HIS A 144 2.73 16.02 -16.62
N GLU A 145 2.41 17.30 -16.48
CA GLU A 145 1.34 17.79 -15.61
C GLU A 145 -0.02 17.17 -15.96
N SER A 146 -0.34 17.06 -17.25
CA SER A 146 -1.58 16.43 -17.71
C SER A 146 -1.72 14.99 -17.20
N ARG A 147 -0.62 14.23 -17.20
CA ARG A 147 -0.59 12.86 -16.66
C ARG A 147 -0.61 12.82 -15.13
N LEU A 148 -0.03 13.80 -14.44
CA LEU A 148 -0.18 13.89 -12.97
C LEU A 148 -1.64 14.11 -12.59
N ARG A 149 -2.34 15.02 -13.29
CA ARG A 149 -3.78 15.28 -13.12
C ARG A 149 -4.63 14.05 -13.48
N GLU A 150 -4.27 13.34 -14.54
CA GLU A 150 -4.92 12.08 -14.93
C GLU A 150 -4.75 11.00 -13.87
N ASN A 151 -3.51 10.77 -13.40
CA ASN A 151 -3.17 9.70 -12.47
C ASN A 151 -3.83 9.83 -11.10
N ILE A 152 -4.06 11.06 -10.61
CA ILE A 152 -4.73 11.29 -9.32
C ILE A 152 -6.26 11.16 -9.44
N ASN A 153 -6.82 11.31 -10.64
CA ASN A 153 -8.26 11.23 -10.86
C ASN A 153 -8.77 9.78 -10.99
N ILE A 154 -8.69 9.04 -9.89
CA ILE A 154 -9.03 7.60 -9.81
C ILE A 154 -10.03 7.27 -8.68
N PHE A 155 -10.58 8.28 -8.04
CA PHE A 155 -11.48 8.14 -6.89
C PHE A 155 -12.97 8.20 -7.28
N ASP A 156 -13.27 8.59 -8.51
CA ASP A 156 -14.61 8.86 -9.04
C ASP A 156 -15.22 7.67 -9.81
N PHE A 157 -14.55 6.52 -9.84
CA PHE A 157 -15.06 5.28 -10.45
C PHE A 157 -14.61 4.05 -9.66
N GLN A 158 -15.23 2.90 -9.91
CA GLN A 158 -14.90 1.64 -9.26
C GLN A 158 -14.95 0.49 -10.25
N LEU A 159 -13.94 -0.38 -10.21
CA LEU A 159 -13.89 -1.64 -10.93
C LEU A 159 -14.80 -2.66 -10.26
N SER A 160 -15.62 -3.34 -11.05
CA SER A 160 -16.45 -4.47 -10.62
C SER A 160 -15.61 -5.70 -10.26
N GLU A 161 -16.20 -6.64 -9.53
CA GLU A 161 -15.54 -7.91 -9.18
C GLU A 161 -15.12 -8.72 -10.43
N ALA A 162 -15.92 -8.67 -11.49
CA ALA A 162 -15.61 -9.30 -12.77
C ALA A 162 -14.36 -8.69 -13.41
N GLU A 163 -14.26 -7.35 -13.43
CA GLU A 163 -13.10 -6.64 -13.98
C GLU A 163 -11.85 -6.88 -13.13
N MET A 164 -11.98 -6.86 -11.80
CA MET A 164 -10.89 -7.21 -10.89
C MET A 164 -10.39 -8.64 -11.15
N SER A 165 -11.30 -9.58 -11.38
CA SER A 165 -10.99 -10.98 -11.71
C SER A 165 -10.32 -11.12 -13.08
N GLN A 166 -10.75 -10.35 -14.08
CA GLN A 166 -10.11 -10.32 -15.40
C GLN A 166 -8.66 -9.84 -15.30
N ILE A 167 -8.41 -8.74 -14.57
CA ILE A 167 -7.05 -8.22 -14.35
C ILE A 167 -6.20 -9.26 -13.60
N ALA A 168 -6.78 -10.02 -12.66
CA ALA A 168 -6.07 -11.06 -11.91
C ALA A 168 -5.46 -12.16 -12.81
N THR A 169 -5.98 -12.37 -14.03
CA THR A 169 -5.46 -13.35 -14.99
C THR A 169 -4.19 -12.90 -15.72
N MET A 170 -3.83 -11.62 -15.63
CA MET A 170 -2.65 -11.03 -16.29
C MET A 170 -1.33 -11.31 -15.56
N ASP A 171 -1.38 -11.86 -14.34
CA ASP A 171 -0.22 -12.04 -13.48
C ASP A 171 0.80 -13.02 -14.09
N GLN A 172 2.05 -12.58 -14.19
CA GLN A 172 3.17 -13.42 -14.63
C GLN A 172 4.06 -13.85 -13.46
N ALA A 173 3.80 -13.35 -12.25
CA ALA A 173 4.54 -13.65 -11.03
C ALA A 173 6.08 -13.49 -11.16
N ARG A 174 6.53 -12.53 -11.99
CA ARG A 174 7.95 -12.26 -12.22
C ARG A 174 8.23 -10.76 -12.35
N PRO A 175 9.40 -10.28 -11.90
CA PRO A 175 9.77 -8.88 -12.02
C PRO A 175 9.94 -8.46 -13.49
N LEU A 176 9.67 -7.19 -13.75
CA LEU A 176 9.92 -6.58 -15.05
C LEU A 176 11.42 -6.67 -15.39
N GLY A 177 11.72 -7.00 -16.65
CA GLY A 177 13.10 -7.09 -17.13
C GLY A 177 13.92 -8.24 -16.54
N GLY A 178 13.31 -9.18 -15.81
CA GLY A 178 14.03 -10.31 -15.20
C GLY A 178 14.86 -9.92 -13.98
N LEU A 179 14.67 -8.72 -13.43
CA LEU A 179 15.41 -8.19 -12.30
C LEU A 179 14.97 -8.87 -10.99
N SER A 180 15.42 -10.11 -10.76
CA SER A 180 15.24 -10.82 -9.49
C SER A 180 16.31 -10.47 -8.44
N HIS A 181 15.90 -9.95 -7.29
CA HIS A 181 16.83 -9.65 -6.19
C HIS A 181 17.46 -10.90 -5.55
N GLN A 182 17.00 -12.08 -5.93
CA GLN A 182 17.59 -13.36 -5.54
C GLN A 182 18.73 -13.79 -6.47
N ASP A 183 18.92 -13.12 -7.60
CA ASP A 183 20.02 -13.37 -8.52
C ASP A 183 21.34 -12.75 -7.98
N PRO A 184 22.38 -13.56 -7.68
CA PRO A 184 23.66 -13.05 -7.20
C PRO A 184 24.35 -12.10 -8.19
N GLU A 185 24.15 -12.29 -9.50
CA GLU A 185 24.76 -11.40 -10.50
C GLU A 185 24.11 -10.02 -10.43
N MET A 186 22.80 -9.95 -10.28
CA MET A 186 22.13 -8.66 -10.09
C MET A 186 22.57 -7.98 -8.80
N LEU A 187 22.72 -8.72 -7.70
CA LEU A 187 23.25 -8.15 -6.45
C LEU A 187 24.65 -7.55 -6.67
N SER A 188 25.53 -8.26 -7.37
CA SER A 188 26.87 -7.76 -7.70
C SER A 188 26.81 -6.47 -8.53
N ASN A 189 25.91 -6.41 -9.51
CA ASN A 189 25.72 -5.22 -10.33
C ASN A 189 25.20 -4.02 -9.52
N LEU A 190 24.23 -4.23 -8.62
CA LEU A 190 23.71 -3.17 -7.75
C LEU A 190 24.78 -2.58 -6.83
N MET A 191 25.68 -3.42 -6.28
CA MET A 191 26.77 -2.94 -5.41
C MET A 191 27.81 -2.08 -6.13
N ARG A 192 27.83 -2.09 -7.47
CA ARG A 192 28.77 -1.29 -8.27
C ARG A 192 28.25 0.12 -8.60
N PHE A 193 26.94 0.35 -8.48
CA PHE A 193 26.37 1.69 -8.65
C PHE A 193 26.64 2.52 -7.39
N LYS A 194 27.27 3.69 -7.58
CA LYS A 194 27.54 4.69 -6.54
C LYS A 194 26.71 5.94 -6.78
#